data_AF-A3XDY7-F1
#
_entry.id   AF-A3XDY7-F1
#
_cell.length_a   1.000
_cell.length_b   1.000
_cell.length_c   1.000
_cell.angle_alpha   90.00
_cell.angle_beta   90.00
_cell.angle_gamma   90.00
#
_symmetry.space_group_name_H-M   'P 1'
#
loop_
_entity.id
_entity.type
_entity.pdbx_description
1 polymer ?
#
loop_
_entity_poly.entity_id
_entity_poly.type
_entity_poly.pdbx_seq_one_letter_code
_entity_poly.pdbx_strand_id
1 'polypeptide(L)' 'MPPVFSTIRPTTINGKDHNMTYEQSLDLAELQADMAFETYLSAFEEGDHPEVIDSLATEALIAQDRCADLRSHDLAH' A
#
# COMPACT_ATOMS: atom_id res chain seq x y z
N MET A 1 -29.54 -41.37 24.70
CA MET A 1 -28.62 -41.03 23.60
C MET A 1 -27.85 -39.77 24.01
N PRO A 2 -26.52 -39.74 24.01
CA PRO A 2 -25.78 -38.49 24.24
C PRO A 2 -25.59 -37.72 22.92
N PRO A 3 -25.45 -36.39 22.94
CA PRO A 3 -25.31 -35.58 21.73
C PRO A 3 -23.90 -35.73 21.14
N VAL A 4 -23.83 -35.82 19.81
CA VAL A 4 -22.57 -35.80 19.06
C VAL A 4 -22.13 -34.35 18.94
N PHE A 5 -21.37 -33.86 19.94
CA PHE A 5 -20.71 -32.57 19.81
C PHE A 5 -19.59 -32.75 18.78
N SER A 6 -19.75 -32.15 17.60
CA SER A 6 -18.76 -32.21 16.53
C SER A 6 -17.57 -31.33 16.92
N THR A 7 -16.61 -31.91 17.63
CA THR A 7 -15.38 -31.22 18.02
C THR A 7 -14.49 -31.12 16.79
N ILE A 8 -14.60 -30.02 16.04
CA ILE A 8 -13.56 -29.64 15.07
C ILE A 8 -12.32 -29.34 15.92
N ARG A 9 -11.34 -30.25 15.89
CA ARG A 9 -10.07 -30.05 16.59
C ARG A 9 -9.28 -28.96 15.87
N PRO A 10 -8.72 -27.97 16.59
CA PRO A 10 -7.75 -27.05 16.00
C PRO A 10 -6.60 -27.87 15.42
N THR A 11 -6.35 -27.74 14.13
CA THR A 11 -5.26 -28.44 13.46
C THR A 11 -3.93 -27.89 14.01
N THR A 12 -3.29 -28.63 14.90
CA THR A 12 -1.92 -28.34 15.33
C THR A 12 -0.99 -28.56 14.12
N ILE A 13 -0.53 -27.47 13.50
CA ILE A 13 0.58 -27.51 12.55
C ILE A 13 1.83 -27.85 13.36
N ASN A 14 2.45 -29.00 13.10
CA ASN A 14 3.63 -29.46 13.82
C ASN A 14 4.88 -28.86 13.15
N GLY A 15 5.43 -27.79 13.73
CA GLY A 15 6.67 -27.12 13.32
C GLY A 15 7.57 -26.92 14.54
N LYS A 16 8.85 -27.30 14.43
CA LYS A 16 9.79 -27.46 15.54
C LYS A 16 10.32 -26.14 16.15
N ASP A 17 9.87 -24.98 15.70
CA ASP A 17 10.36 -23.69 16.18
C ASP A 17 9.14 -22.86 16.57
N HIS A 18 9.00 -22.57 17.87
CA HIS A 18 7.97 -21.73 18.49
C HIS A 18 6.74 -21.47 17.62
N ASN A 19 5.83 -22.45 17.56
CA ASN A 19 4.53 -22.29 16.92
C ASN A 19 3.79 -21.12 17.57
N MET A 20 3.90 -19.93 16.99
CA MET A 20 2.98 -18.84 17.28
C MET A 20 1.59 -19.38 17.04
N THR A 21 0.73 -19.22 18.03
CA THR A 21 -0.69 -19.53 17.87
C THR A 21 -1.28 -18.62 16.79
N TYR A 22 -2.36 -19.05 16.17
CA TYR A 22 -3.02 -18.25 15.15
C TYR A 22 -3.41 -16.86 15.67
N GLU A 23 -3.89 -16.79 16.91
CA GLU A 23 -4.21 -15.54 17.60
C GLU A 23 -2.97 -14.64 17.72
N GLN A 24 -1.83 -15.18 18.17
CA GLN A 24 -0.58 -14.42 18.24
C GLN A 24 -0.08 -13.93 16.86
N SER A 25 -0.34 -14.70 15.80
CA SER A 25 0.00 -14.28 14.44
C SER A 25 -0.89 -13.15 13.93
N LEU A 26 -2.16 -13.11 14.36
CA LEU A 26 -3.09 -12.02 14.05
C LEU A 26 -2.71 -10.75 14.81
N ASP A 27 -2.46 -10.86 16.12
CA ASP A 27 -2.06 -9.72 16.96
C ASP A 27 -0.78 -9.06 16.41
N LEU A 28 0.19 -9.87 15.95
CA LEU A 28 1.42 -9.38 15.34
C LEU A 28 1.17 -8.71 13.98
N ALA A 29 0.28 -9.26 13.16
CA ALA A 29 -0.07 -8.68 11.86
C ALA A 29 -0.79 -7.34 12.01
N GLU A 30 -1.68 -7.21 12.99
CA GLU A 30 -2.34 -5.94 13.33
C GLU A 30 -1.31 -4.88 13.74
N LEU A 31 -0.40 -5.22 14.67
CA LEU A 31 0.67 -4.30 15.09
C LEU A 31 1.59 -3.90 13.93
N GLN A 32 1.94 -4.84 13.05
CA GLN A 32 2.75 -4.55 11.86
C GLN A 32 2.03 -3.64 10.86
N ALA A 33 0.72 -3.80 10.70
CA ALA A 33 -0.09 -2.95 9.85
C ALA A 33 -0.13 -1.51 10.39
N ASP A 34 -0.30 -1.34 11.71
CA ASP A 34 -0.30 -0.02 12.35
C ASP A 34 1.05 0.69 12.18
N MET A 35 2.16 0.01 12.45
CA MET A 35 3.51 0.58 12.27
C MET A 35 3.80 0.94 10.80
N ALA A 36 3.38 0.09 9.86
CA ALA A 36 3.55 0.37 8.44
C ALA A 36 2.73 1.58 7.99
N PHE A 37 1.53 1.75 8.54
CA PHE A 37 0.66 2.89 8.25
C PHE A 37 1.22 4.20 8.81
N GLU A 38 1.70 4.20 10.05
CA GLU A 38 2.38 5.36 10.64
C GLU A 38 3.63 5.76 9.84
N THR A 39 4.41 4.76 9.39
CA THR A 39 5.59 5.00 8.53
C THR A 39 5.20 5.63 7.20
N TYR A 40 4.12 5.16 6.57
CA TYR A 40 3.60 5.76 5.34
C TYR A 40 3.17 7.21 5.55
N LEU A 41 2.43 7.52 6.62
CA LEU A 41 2.02 8.88 6.93
C LEU A 41 3.22 9.79 7.20
N SER A 42 4.21 9.33 7.96
CA SER A 42 5.44 10.07 8.21
C SER A 42 6.23 10.33 6.92
N ALA A 43 6.33 9.33 6.04
CA ALA A 43 7.02 9.48 4.76
C ALA A 43 6.25 10.43 3.81
N PHE A 44 4.93 10.46 3.90
CA PHE A 44 4.08 11.39 3.15
C PHE A 44 4.19 12.83 3.69
N GLU A 45 4.21 13.01 5.01
CA GLU A 45 4.35 14.32 5.66
C GLU A 45 5.77 14.90 5.51
N GLU A 46 6.78 14.04 5.55
CA GLU A 46 8.18 14.40 5.26
C GLU A 46 8.45 14.51 3.74
N GLY A 47 7.44 14.17 2.93
CA GLY A 47 7.45 14.05 1.48
C GLY A 47 7.49 15.37 0.71
N ASP A 48 8.55 16.16 0.89
CA ASP A 48 9.20 16.77 -0.28
C ASP A 48 9.81 15.61 -1.07
N HIS A 49 9.06 15.07 -2.03
CA HIS A 49 9.52 14.04 -2.97
C HIS A 49 10.03 14.73 -4.25
N PRO A 50 11.25 15.29 -4.26
CA PRO A 50 11.76 16.05 -5.40
C PRO A 50 11.74 15.23 -6.69
N GLU A 51 11.95 13.92 -6.61
CA GLU A 51 11.91 13.01 -7.75
C GLU A 51 10.52 12.93 -8.41
N VAL A 52 9.43 13.00 -7.63
CA VAL A 52 8.06 13.01 -8.14
C VAL A 52 7.71 14.38 -8.69
N ILE A 53 8.14 15.45 -7.99
CA ILE A 53 7.92 16.84 -8.40
C ILE A 53 8.64 17.14 -9.73
N ASP A 54 9.89 16.70 -9.90
CA ASP A 54 10.66 16.90 -11.13
C ASP A 54 10.05 16.15 -12.32
N SER A 55 9.58 14.92 -12.09
CA SER A 55 8.85 14.16 -13.11
C SER A 55 7.56 14.89 -13.52
N LEU A 56 6.78 15.35 -12.54
CA LEU A 56 5.51 16.05 -12.79
C LEU A 56 5.73 17.41 -13.48
N ALA A 57 6.76 18.14 -13.10
CA ALA A 57 7.15 19.42 -13.71
C ALA A 57 7.57 19.22 -15.18
N THR A 58 8.32 18.16 -15.47
CA THR A 58 8.71 17.78 -16.83
C THR A 58 7.48 17.42 -17.67
N GLU A 59 6.57 16.62 -17.12
CA GLU A 59 5.32 16.26 -17.80
C GLU A 59 4.42 17.48 -18.06
N ALA A 60 4.33 18.40 -17.09
CA ALA A 60 3.58 19.64 -17.23
C ALA A 60 4.15 20.54 -18.34
N LEU A 61 5.48 20.64 -18.46
CA LEU A 61 6.14 21.37 -19.54
C LEU A 61 5.83 20.75 -20.91
N ILE A 62 5.92 19.43 -21.04
CA ILE A 62 5.59 18.72 -22.28
C ILE A 62 4.11 18.92 -22.66
N ALA A 63 3.20 18.88 -21.69
CA ALA A 63 1.79 19.12 -21.93
C ALA A 63 1.51 20.57 -22.37
N GLN A 64 2.18 21.54 -21.75
CA GLN A 64 2.06 22.95 -22.11
C GLN A 64 2.53 23.21 -23.54
N ASP A 65 3.69 22.67 -23.92
CA ASP A 65 4.25 22.77 -25.27
C ASP A 65 3.27 22.24 -26.32
N ARG A 66 2.74 21.03 -26.10
CA ARG A 66 1.69 20.44 -26.97
C ARG A 66 0.44 21.31 -27.07
N CYS A 67 -0.01 21.92 -25.97
CA CYS A 67 -1.15 22.82 -25.98
C CYS A 67 -0.86 24.15 -26.69
N ALA A 68 0.38 24.61 -26.69
CA ALA A 68 0.80 25.82 -27.43
C ALA A 68 0.87 25.52 -28.93
N ASP A 69 1.42 24.37 -29.31
CA ASP A 69 1.46 23.89 -30.69
C ASP A 69 0.06 23.74 -31.28
N LEU A 70 -0.85 23.07 -30.57
CA LEU A 70 -2.25 22.93 -31.00
C LEU A 70 -2.94 24.30 -31.16
N ARG A 71 -2.73 25.23 -30.22
CA ARG A 71 -3.30 26.59 -30.31
C ARG A 71 -2.73 27.41 -31.46
N SER A 72 -1.44 27.28 -31.76
CA SER A 72 -0.81 27.96 -32.89
C SER A 72 -1.28 27.40 -34.23
N HIS A 73 -1.51 26.09 -34.31
CA HIS A 73 -2.08 25.44 -35.48
C HIS A 73 -3.54 25.87 -35.73
N ASP A 74 -4.35 26.03 -34.69
CA ASP A 74 -5.72 26.55 -34.80
C ASP A 74 -5.77 28.02 -35.23
N LEU A 75 -4.77 28.83 -34.87
CA LEU A 75 -4.66 30.25 -35.26
C LEU A 75 -4.05 30.46 -36.67
N ALA A 76 -3.46 29.43 -37.26
CA ALA A 76 -2.85 29.47 -38.59
C ALA A 76 -3.81 29.07 -39.74
N HIS A 77 -5.07 28.77 -39.41
CA HIS A 77 -6.18 28.54 -40.34
C HIS A 77 -7.06 29.79 -40.51
#